data_AF-A0AAU4UQY2-F1
#
_entry.id   AF-A0AAU4UQY2-F1
#
_cell.length_a   1.000
_cell.length_b   1.000
_cell.length_c   1.000
_cell.angle_alpha   90.00
_cell.angle_beta   90.00
_cell.angle_gamma   90.00
#
_symmetry.space_group_name_H-M   'P 1'
#
loop_
_entity.id
_entity.type
_entity.pdbx_description
1 polymer ?
#
loop_
_entity_poly.entity_id
_entity_poly.type
_entity_poly.pdbx_seq_one_letter_code
_entity_poly.pdbx_strand_id
1 'polypeptide(L)'
;MENEEPLSGGRITPGVVKAGDTVRRPTTPASPFVAQLLGHLQRQGFTGAPRHLGIDEAGRDVLSYVPGRVPARFQRWSDLQVAAAGTLLRALHDATRGSRLAGQHPVICHHDPGPNNAVFQKEVPVALIDWDTAAPGEPLEDRGNTCRGPGVCRRGPTHRRPRPRPCRSVSWRTPTGSAPRTVPDSSTPCSSGRNATPAGGAAR
;
A
#
# COMPACT_ATOMS: atom_id res chain seq x y z
N MET A 1 -24.99 3.07 -18.47
CA MET A 1 -23.69 2.43 -18.17
C MET A 1 -22.89 3.42 -17.36
N GLU A 2 -22.45 3.04 -16.17
CA GLU A 2 -21.50 3.85 -15.40
C GLU A 2 -20.13 3.81 -16.09
N ASN A 3 -19.38 4.91 -16.04
CA ASN A 3 -18.02 4.94 -16.58
C ASN A 3 -17.09 4.15 -15.64
N GLU A 4 -16.61 2.98 -16.08
CA GLU A 4 -15.65 2.17 -15.30
C GLU A 4 -14.23 2.71 -15.52
N GLU A 5 -13.64 3.29 -14.47
CA GLU A 5 -12.28 3.84 -14.46
C GLU A 5 -11.31 2.82 -13.82
N PRO A 6 -10.32 2.28 -14.56
CA PRO A 6 -9.33 1.37 -13.99
C PRO A 6 -8.51 2.05 -12.89
N LEU A 7 -8.55 1.49 -11.67
CA LEU A 7 -7.74 2.02 -10.57
C LEU A 7 -6.29 1.55 -10.72
N SER A 8 -5.39 2.50 -10.96
CA SER A 8 -3.95 2.24 -11.15
C SER A 8 -3.13 2.80 -9.98
N GLY A 9 -2.26 1.96 -9.42
CA GLY A 9 -1.38 2.33 -8.30
C GLY A 9 -1.11 1.18 -7.34
N GLY A 10 -0.16 1.38 -6.42
CA GLY A 10 0.09 0.47 -5.29
C GLY A 10 0.29 -1.00 -5.66
N ARG A 11 -0.20 -1.88 -4.78
CA ARG A 11 -0.19 -3.34 -4.94
C ARG A 11 -1.52 -3.88 -5.48
N ILE A 12 -2.29 -3.02 -6.18
CA ILE A 12 -3.67 -3.29 -6.58
C ILE A 12 -3.76 -4.54 -7.48
N THR A 13 -4.68 -5.44 -7.13
CA THR A 13 -5.04 -6.61 -7.92
C THR A 13 -5.46 -6.21 -9.34
N PRO A 14 -4.95 -6.86 -10.40
CA PRO A 14 -5.41 -6.59 -11.77
C PRO A 14 -6.94 -6.72 -11.89
N GLY A 15 -7.57 -5.78 -12.60
CA GLY A 15 -9.03 -5.79 -12.81
C GLY A 15 -9.87 -5.06 -11.77
N VAL A 16 -9.26 -4.35 -10.81
CA VAL A 16 -10.00 -3.42 -9.94
C VAL A 16 -10.36 -2.14 -10.69
N VAL A 17 -11.65 -1.82 -10.71
CA VAL A 17 -12.21 -0.62 -11.38
C VAL A 17 -13.05 0.19 -10.41
N LYS A 18 -13.10 1.51 -10.61
CA LYS A 18 -14.04 2.41 -9.93
C LYS A 18 -15.22 2.67 -10.86
N ALA A 19 -16.44 2.59 -10.35
CA ALA A 19 -17.66 2.92 -11.07
C ALA A 19 -18.53 3.81 -10.18
N GLY A 20 -18.61 5.11 -10.52
CA GLY A 20 -19.27 6.11 -9.66
C GLY A 20 -18.65 6.14 -8.25
N ASP A 21 -19.49 5.94 -7.23
CA ASP A 21 -19.09 5.85 -5.82
C ASP A 21 -18.79 4.40 -5.36
N THR A 22 -18.55 3.48 -6.30
CA THR A 22 -18.21 2.07 -6.02
C THR A 22 -16.84 1.67 -6.57
N VAL A 23 -16.27 0.62 -5.99
CA VAL A 23 -15.11 -0.10 -6.49
C VAL A 23 -15.52 -1.54 -6.73
N ARG A 24 -15.30 -2.03 -7.95
CA ARG A 24 -15.58 -3.41 -8.34
C ARG A 24 -14.26 -4.16 -8.49
N ARG A 25 -14.16 -5.34 -7.89
CA ARG A 25 -12.93 -6.15 -7.89
C ARG A 25 -13.25 -7.63 -8.18
N PRO A 26 -12.34 -8.40 -8.79
CA PRO A 26 -12.50 -9.85 -8.89
C PRO A 26 -12.68 -10.48 -7.50
N THR A 27 -13.62 -11.42 -7.39
CA THR A 27 -13.78 -12.24 -6.18
C THR A 27 -12.58 -13.14 -5.96
N THR A 28 -12.17 -13.30 -4.70
CA THR A 28 -11.13 -14.25 -4.29
C THR A 28 -11.73 -15.30 -3.34
N PRO A 29 -11.02 -16.39 -2.99
CA PRO A 29 -11.48 -17.34 -1.99
C PRO A 29 -11.79 -16.71 -0.61
N ALA A 30 -11.24 -15.52 -0.34
CA ALA A 30 -11.52 -14.75 0.87
C ALA A 30 -12.81 -13.91 0.79
N SER A 31 -13.35 -13.61 -0.41
CA SER A 31 -14.52 -12.71 -0.57
C SER A 31 -15.73 -13.07 0.30
N PRO A 32 -16.14 -14.35 0.47
CA PRO A 32 -17.26 -14.70 1.35
C PRO A 32 -17.01 -14.36 2.83
N PHE A 33 -15.75 -14.40 3.29
CA PHE A 33 -15.38 -13.97 4.65
C PHE A 33 -15.28 -12.45 4.74
N VAL A 34 -14.66 -11.80 3.75
CA VAL A 34 -14.56 -10.33 3.65
C VAL A 34 -15.94 -9.68 3.65
N ALA A 35 -16.90 -10.21 2.88
CA ALA A 35 -18.28 -9.72 2.85
C ALA A 35 -18.95 -9.79 4.24
N GLN A 36 -18.77 -10.90 4.96
CA GLN A 36 -19.27 -11.06 6.33
C GLN A 36 -18.60 -10.10 7.33
N LEU A 37 -17.27 -9.91 7.21
CA LEU A 37 -16.49 -9.00 8.03
C LEU A 37 -16.89 -7.54 7.81
N LEU A 38 -16.92 -7.06 6.56
CA LEU A 38 -17.32 -5.70 6.22
C LEU A 38 -18.77 -5.43 6.63
N GLY A 39 -19.68 -6.40 6.43
CA GLY A 39 -21.05 -6.32 6.92
C GLY A 39 -21.15 -6.28 8.45
N HIS A 40 -20.27 -6.97 9.17
CA HIS A 40 -20.17 -6.88 10.64
C HIS A 40 -19.66 -5.51 11.09
N LEU A 41 -18.57 -5.04 10.51
CA LEU A 41 -17.99 -3.73 10.81
C LEU A 41 -19.01 -2.59 10.60
N GLN A 42 -19.78 -2.65 9.51
CA GLN A 42 -20.87 -1.70 9.26
C GLN A 42 -21.95 -1.75 10.36
N ARG A 43 -22.36 -2.94 10.82
CA ARG A 43 -23.33 -3.08 11.94
C ARG A 43 -22.79 -2.57 13.28
N GLN A 44 -21.48 -2.59 13.48
CA GLN A 44 -20.82 -2.04 14.66
C GLN A 44 -20.51 -0.53 14.54
N GLY A 45 -20.90 0.12 13.43
CA GLY A 45 -20.65 1.54 13.19
C GLY A 45 -19.18 1.87 12.86
N PHE A 46 -18.35 0.88 12.54
CA PHE A 46 -16.95 1.13 12.17
C PHE A 46 -16.87 1.79 10.79
N THR A 47 -16.44 3.05 10.76
CA THR A 47 -16.30 3.85 9.53
C THR A 47 -14.95 3.65 8.83
N GLY A 48 -14.03 2.90 9.44
CA GLY A 48 -12.65 2.71 8.97
C GLY A 48 -12.47 1.64 7.88
N ALA A 49 -13.53 1.30 7.15
CA ALA A 49 -13.53 0.29 6.10
C ALA A 49 -14.52 0.66 4.97
N PRO A 50 -14.30 0.19 3.73
CA PRO A 50 -15.33 0.22 2.71
C PRO A 50 -16.51 -0.67 3.10
N ARG A 51 -17.73 -0.29 2.70
CA ARG A 51 -18.93 -1.12 2.85
C ARG A 51 -18.99 -2.15 1.72
N HIS A 52 -19.40 -3.37 2.03
CA HIS A 52 -19.72 -4.38 1.02
C HIS A 52 -21.15 -4.15 0.51
N LEU A 53 -21.30 -3.91 -0.79
CA LEU A 53 -22.57 -3.55 -1.44
C LEU A 53 -23.22 -4.75 -2.17
N GLY A 54 -22.48 -5.83 -2.41
CA GLY A 54 -22.96 -7.02 -3.10
C GLY A 54 -21.96 -7.55 -4.12
N ILE A 55 -22.45 -8.36 -5.04
CA ILE A 55 -21.70 -8.89 -6.19
C ILE A 55 -22.42 -8.39 -7.45
N ASP A 56 -21.67 -7.97 -8.48
CA ASP A 56 -22.26 -7.53 -9.76
C ASP A 56 -22.61 -8.70 -10.70
N GLU A 57 -23.27 -8.39 -11.82
CA GLU A 57 -23.68 -9.37 -12.84
C GLU A 57 -22.49 -10.14 -13.47
N ALA A 58 -21.27 -9.59 -13.36
CA ALA A 58 -20.03 -10.22 -13.83
C ALA A 58 -19.31 -11.04 -12.74
N GLY A 59 -19.92 -11.20 -11.54
CA GLY A 59 -19.34 -11.94 -10.43
C GLY A 59 -18.21 -11.20 -9.70
N ARG A 60 -18.17 -9.86 -9.75
CA ARG A 60 -17.18 -9.03 -9.04
C ARG A 60 -17.74 -8.53 -7.71
N ASP A 61 -16.93 -8.50 -6.64
CA ASP A 61 -17.33 -7.86 -5.38
C ASP A 61 -17.48 -6.34 -5.63
N VAL A 62 -18.59 -5.77 -5.16
CA VAL A 62 -18.88 -4.34 -5.21
C VAL A 62 -18.71 -3.75 -3.81
N LEU A 63 -17.76 -2.84 -3.67
CA LEU A 63 -17.46 -2.14 -2.43
C LEU A 63 -17.74 -0.64 -2.57
N SER A 64 -18.07 0.07 -1.49
CA SER A 64 -18.14 1.54 -1.52
C SER A 64 -16.74 2.14 -1.72
N TYR A 65 -16.61 3.11 -2.63
CA TYR A 65 -15.40 3.91 -2.76
C TYR A 65 -15.16 4.75 -1.51
N VAL A 66 -13.94 4.73 -0.97
CA VAL A 66 -13.52 5.62 0.12
C VAL A 66 -12.66 6.74 -0.48
N PRO A 67 -13.12 8.00 -0.48
CA PRO A 67 -12.34 9.12 -1.01
C PRO A 67 -11.03 9.30 -0.25
N GLY A 68 -9.94 9.56 -0.97
CA GLY A 68 -8.64 9.84 -0.39
C GLY A 68 -7.47 9.38 -1.26
N ARG A 69 -6.27 9.45 -0.70
CA ARG A 69 -5.02 9.04 -1.36
C ARG A 69 -4.46 7.79 -0.69
N VAL A 70 -4.12 6.79 -1.50
CA VAL A 70 -3.29 5.66 -1.05
C VAL A 70 -1.80 5.95 -1.37
N PRO A 71 -0.89 5.89 -0.38
CA PRO A 71 0.55 6.06 -0.59
C PRO A 71 1.16 5.03 -1.54
N ALA A 72 1.59 5.48 -2.73
CA ALA A 72 2.22 4.62 -3.74
C ALA A 72 3.67 4.19 -3.42
N ARG A 73 4.30 4.78 -2.39
CA ARG A 73 5.69 4.51 -1.98
C ARG A 73 5.83 4.63 -0.46
N PHE A 74 6.80 3.91 0.10
CA PHE A 74 7.25 4.17 1.47
C PHE A 74 7.81 5.58 1.58
N GLN A 75 7.40 6.29 2.62
CA GLN A 75 7.84 7.62 3.01
C GLN A 75 8.04 7.64 4.53
N ARG A 76 8.64 8.72 5.06
CA ARG A 76 8.61 8.97 6.51
C ARG A 76 7.18 9.36 6.90
N TRP A 77 6.77 8.91 8.07
CA TRP A 77 5.48 9.20 8.70
C TRP A 77 5.75 10.00 9.98
N SER A 78 4.89 10.95 10.32
CA SER A 78 4.93 11.63 11.61
C SER A 78 4.34 10.74 12.70
N ASP A 79 4.72 10.99 13.96
CA ASP A 79 4.16 10.26 15.11
C ASP A 79 2.63 10.38 15.18
N LEU A 80 2.07 11.51 14.74
CA LEU A 80 0.62 11.72 14.60
C LEU A 80 -0.02 10.74 13.60
N GLN A 81 0.62 10.51 12.44
CA GLN A 81 0.13 9.58 11.43
C GLN A 81 0.20 8.13 11.91
N VAL A 82 1.28 7.77 12.63
CA VAL A 82 1.45 6.45 13.23
C VAL A 82 0.44 6.23 14.36
N ALA A 83 0.20 7.23 15.21
CA ALA A 83 -0.81 7.18 16.27
C ALA A 83 -2.24 7.09 15.72
N ALA A 84 -2.55 7.80 14.62
CA ALA A 84 -3.82 7.69 13.93
C ALA A 84 -4.03 6.28 13.34
N ALA A 85 -3.01 5.69 12.70
CA ALA A 85 -3.07 4.30 12.22
C ALA A 85 -3.27 3.29 13.37
N GLY A 86 -2.59 3.49 14.50
CA GLY A 86 -2.78 2.68 15.71
C GLY A 86 -4.19 2.80 16.30
N THR A 87 -4.77 4.00 16.29
CA THR A 87 -6.17 4.26 16.70
C THR A 87 -7.16 3.56 15.78
N LEU A 88 -6.94 3.62 14.46
CA LEU A 88 -7.77 2.96 13.45
C LEU A 88 -7.76 1.43 13.60
N LEU A 89 -6.59 0.83 13.84
CA LEU A 89 -6.46 -0.61 14.13
C LEU A 89 -7.11 -1.00 15.45
N ARG A 90 -6.95 -0.17 16.49
CA ARG A 90 -7.59 -0.43 17.79
C ARG A 90 -9.12 -0.43 17.67
N ALA A 91 -9.68 0.48 16.87
CA ALA A 91 -11.11 0.53 16.59
C ALA A 91 -11.61 -0.69 15.79
N LEU A 92 -10.82 -1.22 14.84
CA LEU A 92 -11.10 -2.49 14.17
C LEU A 92 -11.13 -3.67 15.17
N HIS A 93 -10.12 -3.76 16.03
CA HIS A 93 -10.02 -4.81 17.05
C HIS A 93 -11.18 -4.77 18.03
N ASP A 94 -11.58 -3.57 18.49
CA ASP A 94 -12.69 -3.44 19.42
C ASP A 94 -14.06 -3.69 18.75
N ALA A 95 -14.24 -3.33 17.47
CA ALA A 95 -15.46 -3.66 16.70
C ALA A 95 -15.61 -5.17 16.40
N THR A 96 -14.51 -5.94 16.42
CA THR A 96 -14.53 -7.39 16.11
C THR A 96 -14.41 -8.28 17.34
N ARG A 97 -14.17 -7.68 18.52
CA ARG A 97 -13.98 -8.38 19.79
C ARG A 97 -15.19 -9.23 20.19
N GLY A 98 -14.96 -10.50 20.48
CA GLY A 98 -16.02 -11.44 20.86
C GLY A 98 -17.08 -11.70 19.76
N SER A 99 -16.84 -11.23 18.53
CA SER A 99 -17.73 -11.53 17.41
C SER A 99 -17.66 -13.00 17.03
N ARG A 100 -18.75 -13.57 16.51
CA ARG A 100 -18.77 -14.95 16.02
C ARG A 100 -17.74 -15.22 14.92
N LEU A 101 -17.32 -14.18 14.20
CA LEU A 101 -16.26 -14.24 13.19
C LEU A 101 -14.88 -14.52 13.80
N ALA A 102 -14.59 -13.98 15.00
CA ALA A 102 -13.32 -14.21 15.70
C ALA A 102 -13.22 -15.62 16.30
N GLY A 103 -14.34 -16.32 16.50
CA GLY A 103 -14.35 -17.71 16.95
C GLY A 103 -13.74 -17.84 18.36
N GLN A 104 -12.60 -18.54 18.46
CA GLN A 104 -11.85 -18.70 19.71
C GLN A 104 -10.80 -17.59 19.93
N HIS A 105 -10.52 -16.77 18.93
CA HIS A 105 -9.56 -15.67 19.03
C HIS A 105 -10.22 -14.42 19.62
N PRO A 106 -9.44 -13.53 20.26
CA PRO A 106 -9.98 -12.33 20.89
C PRO A 106 -10.57 -11.31 19.88
N VAL A 107 -10.04 -11.24 18.65
CA VAL A 107 -10.40 -10.25 17.61
C VAL A 107 -10.23 -10.82 16.18
N ILE A 108 -10.64 -10.05 15.18
CA ILE A 108 -10.15 -10.20 13.80
C ILE A 108 -8.96 -9.25 13.61
N CYS A 109 -7.86 -9.77 13.10
CA CYS A 109 -6.70 -9.00 12.66
C CYS A 109 -6.76 -8.75 11.14
N HIS A 110 -6.17 -7.65 10.69
CA HIS A 110 -6.06 -7.32 9.27
C HIS A 110 -4.91 -8.08 8.59
N HIS A 111 -3.88 -8.45 9.34
CA HIS A 111 -2.62 -9.09 8.95
C HIS A 111 -1.72 -8.33 7.97
N ASP A 112 -2.25 -7.46 7.09
CA ASP A 112 -1.46 -6.51 6.26
C ASP A 112 -1.87 -5.02 6.37
N PRO A 113 -1.91 -4.41 7.57
CA PRO A 113 -2.21 -2.99 7.77
C PRO A 113 -1.02 -2.06 7.43
N GLY A 114 -0.43 -2.24 6.25
CA GLY A 114 0.63 -1.36 5.73
C GLY A 114 0.05 -0.02 5.21
N PRO A 115 0.87 1.05 5.09
CA PRO A 115 0.41 2.32 4.52
C PRO A 115 -0.12 2.21 3.08
N ASN A 116 0.31 1.20 2.32
CA ASN A 116 -0.22 0.85 1.00
C ASN A 116 -1.66 0.34 1.02
N ASN A 117 -2.15 -0.08 2.18
CA ASN A 117 -3.49 -0.63 2.42
C ASN A 117 -4.33 0.32 3.30
N ALA A 118 -3.91 1.57 3.43
CA ALA A 118 -4.63 2.62 4.14
C ALA A 118 -4.96 3.79 3.21
N VAL A 119 -6.20 4.27 3.28
CA VAL A 119 -6.66 5.49 2.58
C VAL A 119 -6.42 6.68 3.50
N PHE A 120 -5.75 7.71 2.99
CA PHE A 120 -5.45 8.94 3.71
C PHE A 120 -6.31 10.10 3.21
N GLN A 121 -6.86 10.89 4.15
CA GLN A 121 -7.48 12.20 3.89
C GLN A 121 -6.80 13.23 4.77
N LYS A 122 -6.49 14.42 4.24
CA LYS A 122 -5.78 15.51 4.99
C LYS A 122 -4.55 14.97 5.76
N GLU A 123 -3.78 14.12 5.09
CA GLU A 123 -2.60 13.42 5.61
C GLU A 123 -2.80 12.42 6.77
N VAL A 124 -4.02 12.18 7.25
CA VAL A 124 -4.30 11.15 8.27
C VAL A 124 -4.96 9.90 7.66
N PRO A 125 -4.63 8.68 8.13
CA PRO A 125 -5.29 7.46 7.69
C PRO A 125 -6.73 7.41 8.22
N VAL A 126 -7.69 7.18 7.34
CA VAL A 126 -9.13 7.16 7.67
C VAL A 126 -9.81 5.81 7.46
N ALA A 127 -9.28 4.95 6.59
CA ALA A 127 -9.82 3.62 6.35
C ALA A 127 -8.74 2.62 5.93
N LEU A 128 -8.99 1.34 6.22
CA LEU A 128 -8.20 0.21 5.76
C LEU A 128 -8.88 -0.48 4.56
N ILE A 129 -8.07 -0.98 3.63
CA ILE A 129 -8.47 -1.68 2.40
C ILE A 129 -7.62 -2.94 2.23
N ASP A 130 -7.95 -3.80 1.26
CA ASP A 130 -7.29 -5.10 1.04
C ASP A 130 -7.43 -6.09 2.22
N TRP A 131 -8.69 -6.45 2.49
CA TRP A 131 -9.09 -7.32 3.59
C TRP A 131 -8.88 -8.82 3.31
N ASP A 132 -8.24 -9.20 2.20
CA ASP A 132 -8.08 -10.60 1.77
C ASP A 132 -7.17 -11.42 2.71
N THR A 133 -6.33 -10.73 3.48
CA THR A 133 -5.47 -11.33 4.50
C THR A 133 -6.11 -11.33 5.90
N ALA A 134 -7.29 -10.72 6.07
CA ALA A 134 -7.93 -10.61 7.38
C ALA A 134 -8.41 -11.97 7.90
N ALA A 135 -8.14 -12.25 9.18
CA ALA A 135 -8.46 -13.52 9.82
C ALA A 135 -8.54 -13.37 11.35
N PRO A 136 -9.17 -14.30 12.07
CA PRO A 136 -9.07 -14.40 13.53
C PRO A 136 -7.62 -14.47 13.99
N GLY A 137 -7.27 -13.75 15.07
CA GLY A 137 -5.90 -13.71 15.57
C GLY A 137 -5.73 -12.90 16.85
N GLU A 138 -4.49 -12.80 17.31
CA GLU A 138 -4.09 -11.98 18.45
C GLU A 138 -3.84 -10.52 18.04
N PRO A 139 -4.29 -9.50 18.81
CA PRO A 139 -4.14 -8.08 18.44
C PRO A 139 -2.70 -7.61 18.22
N LEU A 140 -1.71 -8.36 18.74
CA LEU A 140 -0.29 -8.09 18.57
C LEU A 140 0.23 -8.45 17.17
N GLU A 141 -0.46 -9.30 16.42
CA GLU A 141 -0.05 -9.73 15.07
C GLU A 141 -0.07 -8.56 14.08
N ASP A 142 -1.09 -7.72 14.14
CA ASP A 142 -1.20 -6.50 13.31
C ASP A 142 -0.06 -5.50 13.58
N ARG A 143 0.44 -5.42 14.82
CA ARG A 143 1.59 -4.54 15.19
C ARG A 143 2.89 -4.98 14.52
N GLY A 144 3.02 -6.27 14.20
CA GLY A 144 4.21 -6.83 13.56
C GLY A 144 4.35 -6.39 12.10
N ASN A 145 3.24 -6.13 11.40
CA ASN A 145 3.26 -5.80 9.98
C ASN A 145 3.13 -4.29 9.68
N THR A 146 2.47 -3.48 10.55
CA THR A 146 2.55 -2.00 10.48
C THR A 146 3.99 -1.48 10.47
N CYS A 147 4.88 -2.16 11.21
CA CYS A 147 6.27 -1.77 11.40
C CYS A 147 7.22 -2.34 10.34
N ARG A 148 6.72 -3.09 9.34
CA ARG A 148 7.56 -3.85 8.38
C ARG A 148 8.07 -3.06 7.18
N GLY A 149 8.16 -1.74 7.31
CA GLY A 149 8.92 -0.89 6.38
C GLY A 149 10.43 -1.08 6.56
N PRO A 150 11.24 -1.01 5.49
CA PRO A 150 12.69 -1.10 5.60
C PRO A 150 13.26 0.17 6.25
N GLY A 151 13.36 0.19 7.59
CA GLY A 151 13.95 1.34 8.30
C GLY A 151 13.93 1.38 9.82
N VAL A 152 13.13 0.56 10.53
CA VAL A 152 12.98 0.68 12.01
C VAL A 152 13.26 -0.63 12.74
N CYS A 153 14.05 -0.53 13.81
CA CYS A 153 14.32 -1.53 14.86
C CYS A 153 14.81 -2.93 14.45
N ARG A 154 16.15 -3.08 14.31
CA ARG A 154 16.82 -4.37 14.53
C ARG A 154 16.92 -4.68 16.03
N ARG A 155 16.32 -5.79 16.47
CA ARG A 155 16.91 -6.78 17.41
C ARG A 155 16.40 -8.16 16.99
N GLY A 156 17.26 -9.18 17.01
CA GLY A 156 16.91 -10.58 16.72
C GLY A 156 17.32 -11.49 17.90
N PRO A 157 17.46 -12.82 17.72
CA PRO A 157 17.16 -13.64 16.54
C PRO A 157 16.01 -14.64 16.87
N THR A 158 15.74 -15.81 16.24
CA THR A 158 16.27 -16.55 15.07
C THR A 158 15.10 -17.23 14.35
N HIS A 159 14.94 -17.06 13.03
CA HIS A 159 14.51 -18.14 12.13
C HIS A 159 14.79 -17.75 10.67
N ARG A 160 15.50 -18.61 9.92
CA ARG A 160 15.79 -18.36 8.50
C ARG A 160 14.52 -18.46 7.67
N ARG A 161 14.21 -17.41 6.89
CA ARG A 161 13.34 -17.47 5.70
C ARG A 161 14.13 -17.00 4.47
N PRO A 162 13.83 -17.52 3.26
CA PRO A 162 14.67 -17.34 2.08
C PRO A 162 14.71 -15.89 1.57
N ARG A 163 15.78 -15.56 0.82
CA ARG A 163 16.09 -14.20 0.34
C ARG A 163 15.02 -13.67 -0.64
N PRO A 164 14.59 -12.40 -0.54
CA PRO A 164 13.80 -11.77 -1.58
C PRO A 164 14.64 -11.51 -2.84
N ARG A 165 14.03 -11.65 -4.02
CA ARG A 165 14.64 -11.28 -5.31
C ARG A 165 14.66 -9.74 -5.47
N PRO A 166 15.66 -9.16 -6.16
CA PRO A 166 15.80 -7.71 -6.27
C PRO A 166 14.71 -7.08 -7.15
N CYS A 167 14.17 -5.94 -6.71
CA CYS A 167 13.22 -5.14 -7.47
C CYS A 167 13.91 -4.48 -8.69
N ARG A 168 13.27 -4.55 -9.86
CA ARG A 168 13.54 -3.60 -10.95
C ARG A 168 12.60 -2.41 -10.81
N SER A 169 13.16 -1.20 -10.90
CA SER A 169 12.42 0.06 -10.88
C SER A 169 11.76 0.35 -12.23
N VAL A 170 10.49 0.77 -12.22
CA VAL A 170 9.81 1.39 -13.36
C VAL A 170 9.12 2.67 -12.87
N SER A 171 9.10 3.70 -13.72
CA SER A 171 8.60 5.05 -13.40
C SER A 171 7.25 5.34 -14.06
N TRP A 172 6.52 6.29 -13.48
CA TRP A 172 5.34 6.87 -14.10
C TRP A 172 5.76 7.89 -15.16
N ARG A 173 5.32 7.71 -16.41
CA ARG A 173 5.21 8.77 -17.41
C ARG A 173 3.97 8.55 -18.26
N THR A 174 3.24 9.61 -18.54
CA THR A 174 2.26 9.66 -19.63
C THR A 174 3.00 9.75 -20.98
N PRO A 175 2.53 9.09 -22.06
CA PRO A 175 3.12 9.25 -23.38
C PRO A 175 2.70 10.58 -24.01
N THR A 176 3.47 11.65 -23.79
CA THR A 176 3.46 12.82 -24.67
C THR A 176 4.25 12.48 -25.92
N GLY A 177 3.56 12.37 -27.06
CA GLY A 177 4.16 11.92 -28.31
C GLY A 177 5.02 12.97 -29.00
N SER A 178 6.26 12.58 -29.35
CA SER A 178 6.95 12.93 -30.61
C SER A 178 8.29 12.19 -30.68
N ALA A 179 8.61 11.61 -31.83
CA ALA A 179 9.94 11.06 -32.10
C ALA A 179 10.92 12.20 -32.47
N PRO A 180 12.25 12.04 -32.35
CA PRO A 180 12.95 11.37 -33.45
C PRO A 180 14.23 10.55 -33.11
N ARG A 181 14.52 9.60 -34.02
CA ARG A 181 15.84 9.18 -34.56
C ARG A 181 16.94 8.60 -33.62
N THR A 182 17.37 7.40 -34.01
CA THR A 182 18.74 6.82 -33.87
C THR A 182 19.82 7.76 -34.43
N VAL A 183 21.14 7.66 -34.17
CA VAL A 183 22.05 6.49 -34.19
C VAL A 183 23.25 6.68 -33.17
N PRO A 184 24.41 5.97 -33.17
CA PRO A 184 24.78 5.12 -32.03
C PRO A 184 26.04 5.55 -31.23
N ASP A 185 26.34 4.70 -30.24
CA ASP A 185 27.49 4.65 -29.33
C ASP A 185 28.88 4.60 -30.01
N SER A 186 29.89 5.21 -29.39
CA SER A 186 31.31 5.01 -29.73
C SER A 186 32.23 5.16 -28.51
N SER A 187 32.54 4.02 -27.90
CA SER A 187 33.65 3.86 -26.96
C SER A 187 35.02 4.06 -27.63
N THR A 188 35.98 4.73 -26.97
CA THR A 188 37.42 4.36 -26.82
C THR A 188 38.15 5.40 -25.94
N PRO A 189 39.11 5.02 -25.04
CA PRO A 189 39.80 5.93 -24.10
C PRO A 189 41.23 6.35 -24.55
N CYS A 190 42.05 6.85 -23.58
CA CYS A 190 43.44 7.38 -23.66
C CYS A 190 43.55 8.92 -23.86
N SER A 191 44.57 9.64 -23.35
CA SER A 191 45.61 9.31 -22.34
C SER A 191 46.36 10.60 -21.87
N SER A 192 47.01 10.52 -20.70
CA SER A 192 48.16 11.30 -20.22
C SER A 192 48.66 12.57 -20.95
N GLY A 193 48.79 13.69 -20.22
CA GLY A 193 49.67 14.82 -20.55
C GLY A 193 50.08 15.59 -19.28
N ARG A 194 51.37 15.90 -19.10
CA ARG A 194 51.92 16.55 -17.88
C ARG A 194 52.37 18.00 -18.16
N ASN A 195 52.46 18.78 -17.08
CA ASN A 195 53.34 19.94 -16.87
C ASN A 195 53.24 21.15 -17.82
N ALA A 196 53.00 22.33 -17.24
CA ALA A 196 54.05 23.37 -17.13
C ALA A 196 53.64 24.50 -16.16
N THR A 197 54.54 24.88 -15.26
CA THR A 197 54.55 26.16 -14.52
C THR A 197 55.45 27.15 -15.29
N PRO A 198 55.15 28.45 -15.28
CA PRO A 198 55.90 29.40 -14.43
C PRO A 198 54.95 30.40 -13.72
N ALA A 199 55.19 30.97 -12.53
CA ALA A 199 56.37 31.58 -11.90
C ALA A 199 56.62 33.06 -12.30
N GLY A 200 56.58 33.96 -11.31
CA GLY A 200 56.60 35.44 -11.41
C GLY A 200 55.22 36.04 -11.10
N GLY A 201 54.99 36.95 -10.14
CA GLY A 201 55.87 37.89 -9.43
C GLY A 201 55.82 39.28 -10.09
N ALA A 202 55.57 40.41 -9.42
CA ALA A 202 55.32 40.71 -8.00
C ALA A 202 54.70 42.12 -7.84
N ALA A 203 54.42 42.55 -6.59
CA ALA A 203 54.13 43.94 -6.14
C ALA A 203 52.81 44.58 -6.65
N ARG A 204 51.87 44.96 -5.76
CA ARG A 204 51.83 46.14 -4.85
C ARG A 204 51.50 47.45 -5.55
#